data_AF-T1EST4-F1
#
_entry.id   AF-T1EST4-F1
#
_cell.length_a   1.000
_cell.length_b   1.000
_cell.length_c   1.000
_cell.angle_alpha   90.00
_cell.angle_beta   90.00
_cell.angle_gamma   90.00
#
_symmetry.space_group_name_H-M   'P 1'
#
loop_
_entity.id
_entity.type
_entity.pdbx_description
1 polymer ?
#
loop_
_entity_poly.entity_id
_entity_poly.type
_entity_poly.pdbx_seq_one_letter_code
_entity_poly.pdbx_strand_id
1 'polypeptide(L)'
;MVLLAMSFFRNIDGRGLMILTQQIIERMKCALALVVLVVGLSCTSARMTGRLDDVHYLSPNLPRVKEVAEKSMEQMGTAITGGRTRVIKKVQSAKYQSVLGEGIKYFLKVQIELYDCSEAELNAKAKHCVVKKRGTCDFVTLMPFMSLSFNLLSSHCTGF
;
A
#
# COMPACT_ATOMS: atom_id res chain seq x y z
N MET A 1 43.84 2.24 37.97
CA MET A 1 42.63 2.56 38.77
C MET A 1 41.52 1.71 38.17
N VAL A 2 40.96 0.68 38.77
CA VAL A 2 40.58 0.50 40.18
C VAL A 2 40.77 -0.98 40.53
N LEU A 3 41.98 -1.29 41.02
CA LEU A 3 42.19 -2.31 42.04
C LEU A 3 41.49 -1.78 43.29
N LEU A 4 40.24 -2.19 43.57
CA LEU A 4 39.52 -1.99 44.84
C LEU A 4 38.11 -2.59 44.74
N ALA A 5 37.99 -3.89 44.44
CA ALA A 5 36.69 -4.57 44.51
C ALA A 5 36.78 -6.01 45.04
N MET A 6 37.89 -6.39 45.68
CA MET A 6 38.07 -7.75 46.22
C MET A 6 38.09 -7.83 47.75
N SER A 7 37.85 -6.72 48.46
CA SER A 7 38.00 -6.70 49.92
C SER A 7 36.68 -6.69 50.71
N PHE A 8 35.51 -6.74 50.06
CA PHE A 8 34.21 -6.56 50.74
C PHE A 8 33.41 -7.85 51.01
N PHE A 9 33.90 -9.03 50.62
CA PHE A 9 33.23 -10.31 50.92
C PHE A 9 33.96 -11.07 52.02
N ARG A 10 34.01 -10.49 53.22
CA ARG A 10 34.54 -11.20 54.39
C ARG A 10 33.80 -10.87 55.69
N ASN A 11 32.47 -10.76 55.62
CA ASN A 11 31.53 -11.03 56.73
C ASN A 11 30.11 -10.69 56.27
N ILE A 12 29.46 -11.62 55.58
CA ILE A 12 28.01 -11.54 55.40
C ILE A 12 27.47 -12.87 55.93
N ASP A 13 26.91 -12.82 57.14
CA ASP A 13 26.12 -13.91 57.70
C ASP A 13 25.06 -14.35 56.67
N GLY A 14 24.79 -15.66 56.58
CA GLY A 14 23.93 -16.25 55.55
C GLY A 14 22.52 -15.65 55.43
N ARG A 15 22.06 -14.87 56.42
CA ARG A 15 20.81 -14.10 56.37
C ARG A 15 20.89 -12.86 55.48
N GLY A 16 22.05 -12.19 55.40
CA GLY A 16 22.25 -11.02 54.55
C GLY A 16 22.24 -11.36 53.06
N LEU A 17 22.72 -12.56 52.71
CA LEU A 17 22.72 -13.07 51.34
C LEU A 17 21.30 -13.35 50.84
N MET A 18 20.41 -13.90 51.68
CA MET A 18 19.00 -14.14 51.32
C MET A 18 18.27 -12.83 51.01
N ILE A 19 18.43 -11.79 51.83
CA ILE A 19 17.75 -10.49 51.63
C ILE A 19 18.21 -9.83 50.32
N LEU A 20 19.50 -9.92 49.98
CA LEU A 20 20.03 -9.39 48.73
C LEU A 20 19.48 -10.13 47.51
N THR A 21 19.43 -11.47 47.56
CA THR A 21 18.88 -12.27 46.45
C THR A 21 17.39 -12.00 46.24
N GLN A 22 16.62 -11.80 47.31
CA GLN A 22 15.19 -11.55 47.24
C GLN A 22 14.88 -10.15 46.65
N GLN A 23 15.67 -9.12 47.00
CA GLN A 23 15.56 -7.80 46.36
C GLN A 23 15.94 -7.81 44.87
N ILE A 24 16.96 -8.58 44.47
CA ILE A 24 17.37 -8.68 43.07
C ILE A 24 16.28 -9.40 42.25
N ILE A 25 15.68 -10.46 42.79
CA ILE A 25 14.59 -11.20 42.14
C ILE A 25 13.35 -10.31 41.95
N GLU A 26 12.96 -9.52 42.94
CA GLU A 26 11.84 -8.55 42.83
C GLU A 26 12.12 -7.48 41.76
N ARG A 27 13.34 -6.93 41.69
CA ARG A 27 13.71 -5.95 40.65
C ARG A 27 13.76 -6.56 39.26
N MET A 28 14.18 -7.82 39.13
CA MET A 28 14.18 -8.55 37.86
C MET A 28 12.76 -8.84 37.37
N LYS A 29 11.81 -9.18 38.26
CA LYS A 29 10.39 -9.38 37.90
C LYS A 29 9.75 -8.08 37.37
N CYS A 30 10.02 -6.95 38.03
CA CYS A 30 9.53 -5.64 37.58
C CYS A 30 10.10 -5.25 36.20
N ALA A 31 11.39 -5.50 35.96
CA ALA A 31 12.02 -5.24 34.67
C ALA A 31 11.45 -6.15 33.57
N LEU A 32 11.22 -7.44 33.87
CA LEU A 32 10.64 -8.38 32.92
C LEU A 32 9.18 -8.02 32.58
N ALA A 33 8.39 -7.61 33.57
CA ALA A 33 7.01 -7.14 33.36
C ALA A 33 6.97 -5.87 32.49
N LEU A 34 7.90 -4.94 32.68
CA LEU A 34 8.05 -3.74 31.85
C LEU A 34 8.41 -4.08 30.40
N VAL A 35 9.32 -5.03 30.17
CA VAL A 35 9.68 -5.48 28.81
C VAL A 35 8.49 -6.16 28.13
N VAL A 36 7.73 -7.01 28.84
CA VAL A 36 6.52 -7.63 28.30
C VAL A 36 5.45 -6.59 27.96
N LEU A 37 5.31 -5.53 28.78
CA LEU A 37 4.37 -4.44 28.50
C LEU A 37 4.77 -3.63 27.25
N VAL A 38 6.06 -3.29 27.10
CA VAL A 38 6.56 -2.54 25.95
C VAL A 38 6.49 -3.36 24.66
N VAL A 39 6.79 -4.66 24.71
CA VAL A 39 6.67 -5.56 23.54
C VAL A 39 5.20 -5.84 23.22
N GLY A 40 4.33 -5.98 24.23
CA GLY A 40 2.88 -6.17 24.04
C GLY A 40 2.20 -4.97 23.38
N LEU A 41 2.60 -3.74 23.72
CA LEU A 41 2.11 -2.50 23.10
C LEU A 41 2.62 -2.28 21.68
N SER A 42 3.69 -2.96 21.27
CA SER A 42 4.29 -2.82 19.93
C SER A 42 3.55 -3.63 18.86
N CYS A 43 2.76 -4.64 19.25
CA CYS A 43 2.06 -5.52 18.31
C CYS A 43 0.60 -5.11 18.03
N THR A 44 0.04 -4.14 18.74
CA THR A 44 -1.25 -3.54 18.40
C THR A 44 -1.09 -2.38 17.42
N SER A 45 -0.36 -2.61 16.32
CA SER A 45 -0.72 -1.90 15.09
C SER A 45 -2.03 -2.54 14.64
N ALA A 46 -3.13 -1.97 15.12
CA ALA A 46 -4.43 -2.24 14.55
C ALA A 46 -4.35 -1.84 13.08
N ARG A 47 -3.99 -2.80 12.21
CA ARG A 47 -4.36 -2.78 10.80
C ARG A 47 -5.87 -2.83 10.79
N MET A 48 -6.49 -1.67 10.99
CA MET A 48 -7.86 -1.42 10.58
C MET A 48 -7.85 -1.49 9.07
N THR A 49 -7.89 -2.71 8.56
CA THR A 49 -8.27 -2.99 7.17
C THR A 49 -9.65 -2.35 7.02
N GLY A 50 -9.74 -1.24 6.27
CA GLY A 50 -11.03 -0.63 5.94
C GLY A 50 -11.99 -1.73 5.50
N ARG A 51 -13.20 -1.78 6.08
CA ARG A 51 -14.14 -2.86 5.76
C ARG A 51 -14.40 -2.84 4.26
N LEU A 52 -14.52 -4.01 3.66
CA LEU A 52 -14.97 -4.19 2.26
C LEU A 52 -16.33 -3.52 1.99
N ASP A 53 -17.08 -3.19 3.05
CA ASP A 53 -18.38 -2.54 3.00
C ASP A 53 -18.30 -1.03 2.66
N ASP A 54 -17.13 -0.39 2.75
CA ASP A 54 -16.94 1.06 2.51
C ASP A 54 -16.62 1.40 1.04
N VAL A 55 -17.19 0.64 0.11
CA VAL A 55 -17.02 0.88 -1.33
C VAL A 55 -18.11 1.81 -1.83
N HIS A 56 -17.72 3.01 -2.23
CA HIS A 56 -18.62 4.05 -2.72
C HIS A 56 -18.55 4.17 -4.25
N TYR A 57 -19.70 4.36 -4.88
CA TYR A 57 -19.80 4.56 -6.32
C TYR A 57 -19.45 6.00 -6.70
N LEU A 58 -18.66 6.16 -7.75
CA LEU A 58 -18.33 7.46 -8.34
C LEU A 58 -18.96 7.57 -9.72
N SER A 59 -19.33 8.81 -10.08
CA SER A 59 -19.68 9.10 -11.46
C SER A 59 -18.49 8.81 -12.38
N PRO A 60 -18.65 7.98 -13.44
CA PRO A 60 -17.58 7.69 -14.40
C PRO A 60 -17.07 8.94 -15.15
N ASN A 61 -17.85 10.02 -15.14
CA ASN A 61 -17.53 11.26 -15.83
C ASN A 61 -16.73 12.25 -14.97
N LEU A 62 -16.51 11.96 -13.68
CA LEU A 62 -15.71 12.82 -12.80
C LEU A 62 -14.29 13.01 -13.35
N PRO A 63 -13.76 14.24 -13.41
CA PRO A 63 -12.40 14.51 -13.88
C PRO A 63 -11.35 13.66 -13.16
N ARG A 64 -11.49 13.51 -11.83
CA ARG A 64 -10.60 12.68 -11.02
C ARG A 64 -10.61 11.20 -11.41
N VAL A 65 -11.78 10.66 -11.79
CA VAL A 65 -11.91 9.27 -12.22
C VAL A 65 -11.19 9.05 -13.55
N LYS A 66 -11.31 10.01 -14.48
CA LYS A 66 -10.60 9.96 -15.77
C LYS A 66 -9.08 10.03 -15.57
N GLU A 67 -8.62 10.95 -14.73
CA GLU A 67 -7.20 11.07 -14.35
C GLU A 67 -6.64 9.76 -13.78
N VAL A 68 -7.34 9.14 -12.83
CA VAL A 68 -6.90 7.86 -12.25
C VAL A 68 -6.87 6.77 -13.33
N ALA A 69 -7.87 6.74 -14.22
CA ALA A 69 -7.93 5.76 -15.29
C ALA A 69 -6.75 5.90 -16.27
N GLU A 70 -6.44 7.13 -16.68
CA GLU A 70 -5.31 7.45 -17.56
C GLU A 70 -3.98 7.06 -16.91
N LYS A 71 -3.77 7.41 -15.63
CA LYS A 71 -2.57 7.03 -14.87
C LYS A 71 -2.45 5.52 -14.69
N SER A 72 -3.57 4.83 -14.52
CA SER A 72 -3.60 3.36 -14.44
C SER A 72 -3.19 2.73 -15.78
N MET A 73 -3.66 3.28 -16.90
CA MET A 73 -3.27 2.82 -18.24
C MET A 73 -1.79 3.09 -18.53
N GLU A 74 -1.27 4.25 -18.14
CA GLU A 74 0.15 4.60 -18.27
C GLU A 74 1.04 3.59 -17.52
N GLN A 75 0.68 3.25 -16.28
CA GLN A 75 1.42 2.31 -15.44
C GLN A 75 1.30 0.84 -15.85
N MET A 76 0.18 0.45 -16.47
CA MET A 76 0.03 -0.89 -17.07
C MET A 76 1.04 -1.10 -18.21
N GLY A 77 1.55 -0.02 -18.80
CA GLY A 77 2.47 -0.06 -19.92
C GLY A 77 1.73 0.00 -21.26
N THR A 78 2.20 0.89 -22.13
CA THR A 78 1.67 1.12 -23.48
C THR A 78 2.30 0.20 -24.54
N ALA A 79 3.32 -0.57 -24.17
CA ALA A 79 4.08 -1.39 -25.12
C ALA A 79 3.30 -2.65 -25.53
N ILE A 80 2.43 -2.50 -26.53
CA ILE A 80 2.12 -3.64 -27.41
C ILE A 80 3.24 -3.72 -28.45
N THR A 81 3.82 -4.90 -28.59
CA THR A 81 4.74 -5.25 -29.67
C THR A 81 4.12 -4.88 -31.03
N GLY A 82 4.78 -3.98 -31.77
CA GLY A 82 4.37 -3.61 -33.13
C GLY A 82 3.74 -2.22 -33.31
N GLY A 83 4.02 -1.25 -32.41
CA GLY A 83 3.74 0.17 -32.67
C GLY A 83 2.26 0.59 -32.58
N ARG A 84 1.42 -0.22 -31.94
CA ARG A 84 -0.03 0.04 -31.80
C ARG A 84 -0.33 0.74 -30.48
N THR A 85 -1.24 1.72 -30.49
CA THR A 85 -1.62 2.47 -29.28
C THR A 85 -2.96 2.02 -28.68
N ARG A 86 -3.02 1.98 -27.35
CA ARG A 86 -4.24 1.74 -26.56
C ARG A 86 -4.78 3.06 -26.05
N VAL A 87 -6.08 3.28 -26.16
CA VAL A 87 -6.73 4.50 -25.66
C VAL A 87 -7.98 4.16 -24.86
N ILE A 88 -8.20 4.89 -23.76
CA ILE A 88 -9.44 4.79 -22.99
C ILE A 88 -10.57 5.42 -23.81
N LYS A 89 -11.54 4.60 -24.20
CA LYS A 89 -12.75 5.08 -24.88
C LYS A 89 -13.73 5.69 -23.89
N LYS A 90 -13.96 5.00 -22.78
CA LYS A 90 -14.81 5.48 -21.69
C LYS A 90 -14.55 4.69 -20.41
N VAL A 91 -14.79 5.33 -19.28
CA VAL A 91 -14.93 4.64 -17.99
C VAL A 91 -16.37 4.13 -17.90
N GLN A 92 -16.55 2.82 -17.72
CA GLN A 92 -17.86 2.19 -17.60
C GLN A 92 -18.39 2.29 -16.17
N SER A 93 -17.53 2.04 -15.19
CA SER A 93 -17.86 2.18 -13.77
C SER A 93 -16.64 2.58 -12.97
N ALA A 94 -16.85 3.36 -11.93
CA ALA A 94 -15.83 3.74 -10.97
C ALA A 94 -16.36 3.58 -9.55
N LYS A 95 -15.52 3.02 -8.68
CA LYS A 95 -15.76 2.94 -7.24
C LYS A 95 -14.50 3.37 -6.51
N TYR A 96 -14.63 3.80 -5.27
CA TYR A 96 -13.49 3.98 -4.38
C TYR A 96 -13.74 3.36 -3.01
N GLN A 97 -12.66 3.06 -2.32
CA GLN A 97 -12.63 2.61 -0.94
C GLN A 97 -11.54 3.39 -0.21
N SER A 98 -11.89 4.00 0.92
CA SER A 98 -10.90 4.59 1.82
C SER A 98 -10.23 3.48 2.61
N VAL A 99 -8.91 3.42 2.61
CA VAL A 99 -8.13 2.45 3.36
C VAL A 99 -7.30 3.20 4.39
N LEU A 100 -7.65 3.01 5.66
CA LEU A 100 -7.02 3.71 6.78
C LEU A 100 -5.50 3.50 6.76
N GLY A 101 -4.74 4.59 6.84
CA GLY A 101 -3.28 4.56 6.83
C GLY A 101 -2.62 4.31 5.47
N GLU A 102 -3.36 3.83 4.46
CA GLU A 102 -2.83 3.62 3.10
C GLU A 102 -3.21 4.76 2.16
N GLY A 103 -4.51 5.09 2.05
CA GLY A 103 -5.01 6.05 1.05
C GLY A 103 -6.38 5.69 0.49
N ILE A 104 -6.64 6.08 -0.76
CA ILE A 104 -7.88 5.79 -1.48
C ILE A 104 -7.60 4.75 -2.57
N LYS A 105 -8.26 3.59 -2.50
CA LYS A 105 -8.27 2.60 -3.57
C LYS A 105 -9.39 2.89 -4.55
N TYR A 106 -9.08 2.98 -5.83
CA TYR A 106 -10.03 3.12 -6.93
C TYR A 106 -10.19 1.78 -7.63
N PHE A 107 -11.43 1.41 -7.91
CA PHE A 107 -11.80 0.24 -8.71
C PHE A 107 -12.46 0.76 -9.98
N LEU A 108 -11.78 0.61 -11.11
CA LEU A 108 -12.20 1.19 -12.38
C LEU A 108 -12.45 0.07 -13.39
N LYS A 109 -13.60 0.10 -14.05
CA LYS A 109 -13.86 -0.68 -15.26
C LYS A 109 -13.83 0.26 -16.44
N VAL A 110 -12.87 0.07 -17.34
CA VAL A 110 -12.64 0.94 -18.49
C VAL A 110 -12.79 0.19 -19.79
N GLN A 111 -13.40 0.82 -20.78
CA GLN A 111 -13.38 0.33 -22.15
C GLN A 111 -12.16 0.92 -22.85
N ILE A 112 -11.38 0.05 -23.49
CA ILE A 112 -10.16 0.43 -24.20
C ILE A 112 -10.33 0.06 -25.67
N GLU A 113 -9.85 0.96 -26.54
CA GLU A 113 -9.76 0.75 -27.98
C GLU A 113 -8.28 0.61 -28.36
N LEU A 114 -7.97 -0.40 -29.16
CA LEU A 114 -6.66 -0.60 -29.76
C LEU A 114 -6.68 -0.08 -31.20
N TYR A 115 -5.81 0.87 -31.48
CA TYR A 115 -5.63 1.44 -32.81
C TYR A 115 -4.49 0.74 -33.56
N ASP A 116 -4.54 0.74 -34.88
CA ASP A 116 -3.47 0.20 -35.73
C ASP A 116 -2.30 1.14 -35.96
N CYS A 117 -2.41 2.37 -35.50
CA CYS A 117 -1.38 3.37 -35.58
C CYS A 117 -0.68 3.56 -34.23
N SER A 118 0.46 4.26 -34.28
CA SER A 118 1.21 4.70 -33.12
C SER A 118 0.53 5.87 -32.41
N GLU A 119 0.96 6.15 -31.18
CA GLU A 119 0.48 7.28 -30.40
C GLU A 119 0.76 8.62 -31.11
N ALA A 120 1.92 8.77 -31.74
CA ALA A 120 2.28 9.97 -32.50
C ALA A 120 1.34 10.20 -33.70
N GLU A 121 1.01 9.15 -34.44
CA GLU A 121 0.09 9.22 -35.59
C GLU A 121 -1.35 9.53 -35.16
N LEU A 122 -1.79 8.91 -34.06
CA LEU A 122 -3.11 9.18 -33.48
C LEU A 122 -3.22 10.65 -33.03
N ASN A 123 -2.20 11.16 -32.35
CA ASN A 123 -2.14 12.54 -31.86
C ASN A 123 -2.03 13.56 -33.00
N ALA A 124 -1.29 13.23 -34.06
CA ALA A 124 -1.20 14.05 -35.26
C ALA A 124 -2.53 14.15 -36.03
N LYS A 125 -3.55 13.37 -35.65
CA LYS A 125 -4.79 13.16 -36.42
C LYS A 125 -4.47 12.84 -37.89
N ALA A 126 -3.32 12.22 -38.12
CA ALA A 126 -2.90 11.80 -39.44
C ALA A 126 -3.91 10.76 -39.92
N LYS A 127 -4.41 10.95 -41.15
CA LYS A 127 -5.58 10.22 -41.68
C LYS A 127 -5.43 8.70 -41.52
N HIS A 128 -6.51 8.05 -41.11
CA HIS A 128 -6.79 6.60 -41.11
C HIS A 128 -6.28 5.72 -39.95
N CYS A 129 -6.17 6.23 -38.72
CA CYS A 129 -6.13 5.34 -37.56
C CYS A 129 -7.49 4.62 -37.38
N VAL A 130 -7.51 3.30 -37.47
CA VAL A 130 -8.72 2.48 -37.31
C VAL A 130 -8.66 1.67 -36.02
N VAL A 131 -9.80 1.57 -35.34
CA VAL A 131 -9.94 0.69 -34.18
C VAL A 131 -9.90 -0.77 -34.64
N LYS A 132 -8.84 -1.49 -34.27
CA LYS A 132 -8.68 -2.92 -34.59
C LYS A 132 -9.40 -3.82 -33.60
N LYS A 133 -9.35 -3.46 -32.31
CA LYS A 133 -9.91 -4.29 -31.24
C LYS A 133 -10.47 -3.42 -30.12
N ARG A 134 -11.51 -3.91 -29.47
CA ARG A 134 -12.10 -3.32 -28.28
C ARG A 134 -12.05 -4.34 -27.17
N GLY A 135 -11.60 -3.91 -26.01
CA GLY A 135 -11.61 -4.72 -24.82
C GLY A 135 -12.01 -3.91 -23.60
N THR A 136 -12.10 -4.60 -22.47
CA THR A 136 -12.43 -3.99 -21.19
C THR A 136 -11.32 -4.35 -20.21
N CYS A 137 -10.85 -3.37 -19.46
CA CYS A 137 -9.90 -3.60 -18.38
C CYS A 137 -10.50 -3.17 -17.05
N ASP A 138 -10.23 -3.99 -16.04
CA ASP A 138 -10.46 -3.70 -14.64
C ASP A 138 -9.14 -3.26 -14.02
N PHE A 139 -9.11 -2.07 -13.45
CA PHE A 139 -7.95 -1.51 -12.74
C PHE A 139 -8.26 -1.36 -11.26
N VAL A 140 -7.27 -1.69 -10.44
CA VAL A 140 -7.26 -1.36 -9.01
C VAL A 140 -6.06 -0.46 -8.75
N THR A 141 -6.31 0.77 -8.31
CA THR A 141 -5.29 1.81 -8.22
C THR A 141 -5.35 2.50 -6.86
N LEU A 142 -4.23 2.56 -6.14
CA LEU A 142 -4.11 3.23 -4.85
C LEU A 142 -3.53 4.62 -5.01
N MET A 143 -4.19 5.61 -4.39
CA MET A 143 -3.67 6.95 -4.20
C MET A 143 -3.35 7.15 -2.71
N PRO A 144 -2.07 7.12 -2.29
CA PRO A 144 -1.72 7.27 -0.89
C PRO A 144 -2.07 8.65 -0.32
N PHE A 145 -2.49 8.75 0.95
CA PHE A 145 -2.89 10.06 1.53
C PHE A 145 -1.77 11.11 1.51
N MET A 146 -0.52 10.67 1.70
CA MET A 146 0.66 11.52 1.72
C MET A 146 1.31 11.70 0.34
N SER A 147 0.69 11.15 -0.72
CA SER A 147 1.24 11.22 -2.07
C SER A 147 0.20 11.75 -3.06
N LEU A 148 0.68 12.52 -4.04
CA LEU A 148 -0.11 12.87 -5.22
C LEU A 148 0.05 11.84 -6.35
N SER A 149 0.82 10.77 -6.11
CA SER A 149 0.99 9.68 -7.07
C SER A 149 -0.13 8.65 -6.98
N PHE A 150 -0.40 8.03 -8.12
CA PHE A 150 -1.23 6.83 -8.22
C PHE A 150 -0.32 5.61 -8.33
N ASN A 151 -0.72 4.50 -7.76
CA ASN A 151 -0.02 3.23 -7.86
C ASN A 151 -1.00 2.16 -8.33
N LEU A 152 -0.78 1.64 -9.54
CA LEU A 152 -1.52 0.52 -10.09
C LEU A 152 -1.19 -0.73 -9.27
N LEU A 153 -2.18 -1.23 -8.53
CA LEU A 153 -2.05 -2.44 -7.72
C LEU A 153 -2.35 -3.69 -8.55
N SER A 154 -3.33 -3.61 -9.43
CA SER A 154 -3.74 -4.73 -10.29
C SER A 154 -4.37 -4.23 -11.58
N SER A 155 -4.16 -4.98 -12.65
CA SER A 155 -4.83 -4.79 -13.92
C SER A 155 -5.25 -6.14 -14.50
N HIS A 156 -6.47 -6.21 -15.01
CA HIS A 156 -6.97 -7.38 -15.71
C HIS A 156 -7.74 -6.95 -16.95
N CYS A 157 -7.32 -7.42 -18.12
CA CYS A 157 -7.87 -7.00 -19.40
C CYS A 157 -8.46 -8.19 -20.15
N THR A 158 -9.67 -8.01 -20.69
CA THR A 158 -10.38 -9.01 -21.49
C THR A 158 -10.73 -8.45 -22.85
N GLY A 159 -10.81 -9.33 -23.86
CA GLY A 159 -11.08 -8.91 -25.23
C GLY A 159 -9.89 -8.23 -25.90
N PHE A 160 -8.66 -8.56 -25.49
CA PHE A 160 -7.41 -8.19 -26.17
C PHE A 160 -6.63 -9.41 -26.65
#